data_AF-A0A2E0KWT7-F1
#
_entry.id   AF-A0A2E0KWT7-F1
#
_cell.length_a   1.000
_cell.length_b   1.000
_cell.length_c   1.000
_cell.angle_alpha   90.00
_cell.angle_beta   90.00
_cell.angle_gamma   90.00
#
_symmetry.space_group_name_H-M   'P 1'
#
loop_
_entity.id
_entity.type
_entity.pdbx_description
1 polymer ?
#
loop_
_entity_poly.entity_id
_entity_poly.type
_entity_poly.pdbx_seq_one_letter_code
_entity_poly.pdbx_strand_id
1 'polypeptide(L)'
;MPIWVWAVYLVILGLLIVVFNALAWFAGLVPVGTFDLYRSSIPCYPIGSMMLMVYLNRVARRALANFRPALAISNRDYSDLEHQLTTMPRRGIQITLLLSFGLVAVYLANTPYILILIQQSPLIAMIEGAFYTFAFALMGVYFYHTLWQLWMVNRIHAMLTDIDLFNRAPLYAFSRLSSRTGISLLLMNFFGIVTDPATFSNVALINVTVMAFVLAVLSFLLPLQGISRRIIAEKRRLLQAINQHFGALVHEMYAADDSLATNDAPQNAQLLHSVATTRSIVESIPTLPWERGTLIGFALAFLLTFMGRVLIAVIASLFI
;
A
#
# COMPACT_ATOMS: atom_id res chain seq x y z
N MET A 1 3.64 -9.05 17.09
CA MET A 1 4.99 -9.53 17.39
C MET A 1 5.59 -8.68 18.48
N PRO A 2 6.48 -9.29 19.27
CA PRO A 2 7.15 -8.64 20.39
C PRO A 2 8.03 -7.46 19.96
N ILE A 3 8.32 -6.57 20.91
CA ILE A 3 9.17 -5.39 20.71
C ILE A 3 10.63 -5.76 20.37
N TRP A 4 11.10 -6.93 20.84
CA TRP A 4 12.48 -7.38 20.61
C TRP A 4 12.81 -7.60 19.13
N VAL A 5 11.82 -7.95 18.29
CA VAL A 5 12.05 -8.13 16.84
C VAL A 5 12.48 -6.82 16.19
N TRP A 6 11.87 -5.70 16.59
CA TRP A 6 12.25 -4.38 16.09
C TRP A 6 13.64 -3.95 16.59
N ALA A 7 13.96 -4.27 17.84
CA ALA A 7 15.28 -4.01 18.41
C ALA A 7 16.37 -4.75 17.63
N VAL A 8 16.15 -6.01 17.22
CA VAL A 8 17.08 -6.77 16.39
C VAL A 8 17.34 -6.06 15.05
N TYR A 9 16.30 -5.60 14.35
CA TYR A 9 16.48 -4.85 13.11
C TYR A 9 17.26 -3.55 13.32
N LEU A 10 16.98 -2.81 14.39
CA LEU A 10 17.67 -1.55 14.70
C LEU A 10 19.14 -1.77 15.08
N VAL A 11 19.45 -2.84 15.82
CA VAL A 11 20.83 -3.22 16.15
C VAL A 11 21.59 -3.61 14.88
N ILE A 12 21.00 -4.45 14.02
CA ILE A 12 21.61 -4.83 12.74
C ILE A 12 21.84 -3.59 11.87
N LEU A 13 20.86 -2.67 11.81
CA LEU A 13 20.98 -1.42 11.08
C LEU A 13 22.13 -0.57 11.61
N GLY A 14 22.21 -0.35 12.92
CA GLY A 14 23.29 0.42 13.55
C GLY A 14 24.66 -0.19 13.27
N LEU A 15 24.79 -1.51 13.37
CA LEU A 15 26.02 -2.22 13.04
C LEU A 15 26.41 -2.03 11.57
N LEU A 16 25.47 -2.18 10.64
CA LEU A 16 25.74 -1.99 9.22
C LEU A 16 26.14 -0.55 8.88
N ILE A 17 25.52 0.45 9.53
CA ILE A 17 25.90 1.87 9.37
C ILE A 17 27.35 2.08 9.81
N VAL A 18 27.75 1.54 10.96
CA VAL A 18 29.13 1.62 11.44
C VAL A 18 30.08 0.92 10.48
N VAL A 19 29.74 -0.28 10.00
CA VAL A 19 30.57 -1.03 9.04
C VAL A 19 30.76 -0.26 7.73
N PHE A 20 29.70 0.32 7.16
CA PHE A 20 29.78 1.08 5.91
C PHE A 20 30.64 2.34 6.03
N ASN A 21 30.53 3.06 7.15
CA ASN A 21 31.38 4.22 7.40
C ASN A 21 32.84 3.79 7.68
N ALA A 22 33.03 2.68 8.41
CA ALA A 22 34.37 2.12 8.65
C ALA A 22 35.07 1.71 7.35
N LEU A 23 34.36 1.08 6.42
CA LEU A 23 34.90 0.76 5.08
C LEU A 23 35.37 2.02 4.36
N ALA A 24 34.64 3.12 4.47
CA ALA A 24 35.03 4.40 3.88
C ALA A 24 36.28 5.00 4.53
N TRP A 25 36.42 4.87 5.86
CA TRP A 25 37.61 5.27 6.59
C TRP A 25 38.83 4.47 6.14
N PHE A 26 38.69 3.15 6.04
CA PHE A 26 39.78 2.26 5.58
C PHE A 26 40.16 2.50 4.12
N ALA A 27 39.20 2.87 3.28
CA ALA A 27 39.44 3.25 1.88
C ALA A 27 40.07 4.66 1.74
N GLY A 28 40.22 5.43 2.83
CA GLY A 28 40.72 6.81 2.79
C GLY A 28 39.76 7.80 2.11
N LEU A 29 38.49 7.46 1.98
CA LEU A 29 37.49 8.27 1.26
C LEU A 29 36.97 9.43 2.11
N VAL A 30 36.91 9.22 3.42
CA VAL A 30 36.50 10.24 4.40
C VAL A 30 37.35 10.10 5.67
N PRO A 31 37.54 11.18 6.46
CA PRO A 31 38.33 11.11 7.69
C PRO A 31 37.74 10.13 8.71
N VAL A 32 38.61 9.43 9.44
CA VAL A 32 38.23 8.46 10.48
C VAL A 32 37.33 9.14 11.53
N GLY A 33 36.24 8.48 11.90
CA GLY A 33 35.27 8.97 12.88
C GLY A 33 34.21 9.91 12.31
N THR A 34 34.26 10.25 11.02
CA THR A 34 33.20 11.01 10.35
C THR A 34 32.09 10.08 9.83
N PHE A 35 30.85 10.54 9.93
CA PHE A 35 29.70 9.83 9.36
C PHE A 35 29.18 10.61 8.16
N ASP A 36 29.23 9.97 7.00
CA ASP A 36 28.65 10.51 5.78
C ASP A 36 27.17 10.11 5.69
N LEU A 37 26.31 11.08 5.35
CA LEU A 37 24.85 10.87 5.31
C LEU A 37 24.47 9.84 4.24
N TYR A 38 25.09 9.91 3.06
CA TYR A 38 24.83 8.99 1.95
C TYR A 38 25.25 7.56 2.34
N ARG A 39 26.45 7.36 2.87
CA ARG A 39 26.90 6.02 3.31
C ARG A 39 26.07 5.44 4.43
N SER A 40 25.66 6.30 5.36
CA SER A 40 24.81 5.90 6.49
C SER A 40 23.39 5.54 6.05
N SER A 41 22.94 5.99 4.88
CA SER A 41 21.61 5.67 4.36
C SER A 41 21.55 4.33 3.63
N ILE A 42 22.66 3.85 3.06
CA ILE A 42 22.69 2.61 2.25
C ILE A 42 22.12 1.40 3.01
N PRO A 43 22.48 1.12 4.28
CA PRO A 43 21.89 0.00 5.02
C PRO A 43 20.40 0.15 5.33
N CYS A 44 19.86 1.37 5.32
CA CYS A 44 18.44 1.62 5.61
C CYS A 44 17.52 1.01 4.54
N TYR A 45 17.95 0.88 3.29
CA TYR A 45 17.11 0.33 2.21
C TYR A 45 16.78 -1.16 2.41
N PRO A 46 17.75 -2.09 2.52
CA PRO A 46 17.44 -3.50 2.72
C PRO A 46 16.73 -3.74 4.06
N ILE A 47 17.25 -3.15 5.14
CA ILE A 47 16.69 -3.36 6.49
C ILE A 47 15.30 -2.74 6.61
N GLY A 48 15.12 -1.51 6.12
CA GLY A 48 13.83 -0.85 6.03
C GLY A 48 12.82 -1.63 5.19
N SER A 49 13.24 -2.19 4.05
CA SER A 49 12.38 -3.05 3.22
C SER A 49 11.89 -4.28 3.98
N MET A 50 12.77 -4.96 4.72
CA MET A 50 12.39 -6.09 5.56
C MET A 50 11.43 -5.68 6.70
N MET A 51 11.76 -4.60 7.40
CA MET A 51 10.92 -4.04 8.47
C MET A 51 9.52 -3.68 7.95
N LEU A 52 9.44 -3.04 6.79
CA LEU A 52 8.17 -2.67 6.14
C LEU A 52 7.38 -3.89 5.70
N MET A 53 8.01 -4.91 5.09
CA MET A 53 7.32 -6.17 4.76
C MET A 53 6.71 -6.83 6.00
N VAL A 54 7.47 -6.91 7.10
CA VAL A 54 6.99 -7.48 8.38
C VAL A 54 5.84 -6.64 8.96
N TYR A 55 5.97 -5.31 8.92
CA TYR A 55 4.92 -4.40 9.35
C TYR A 55 3.63 -4.59 8.53
N LEU A 56 3.71 -4.55 7.20
CA LEU A 56 2.58 -4.67 6.29
C LEU A 56 1.92 -6.04 6.40
N ASN A 57 2.68 -7.12 6.56
CA ASN A 57 2.12 -8.45 6.84
C ASN A 57 1.25 -8.46 8.12
N ARG A 58 1.67 -7.75 9.17
CA ARG A 58 0.86 -7.62 10.39
C ARG A 58 -0.41 -6.82 10.14
N VAL A 59 -0.31 -5.72 9.40
CA VAL A 59 -1.47 -4.90 9.04
C VAL A 59 -2.46 -5.73 8.21
N ALA A 60 -1.97 -6.52 7.26
CA ALA A 60 -2.77 -7.38 6.41
C ALA A 60 -3.52 -8.46 7.18
N ARG A 61 -2.85 -9.14 8.14
CA ARG A 61 -3.54 -10.11 9.03
C ARG A 61 -4.66 -9.48 9.84
N ARG A 62 -4.43 -8.29 10.40
CA ARG A 62 -5.47 -7.56 11.15
C ARG A 62 -6.62 -7.15 10.24
N ALA A 63 -6.33 -6.67 9.04
CA ALA A 63 -7.33 -6.32 8.05
C ALA A 63 -8.18 -7.55 7.68
N LEU A 64 -7.55 -8.70 7.43
CA LEU A 64 -8.23 -9.96 7.13
C LEU A 64 -9.05 -10.47 8.33
N ALA A 65 -8.56 -10.32 9.57
CA ALA A 65 -9.31 -10.67 10.78
C ALA A 65 -10.58 -9.83 10.93
N ASN A 66 -10.48 -8.52 10.70
CA ASN A 66 -11.64 -7.62 10.72
C ASN A 66 -12.61 -7.89 9.55
N PHE A 67 -12.10 -8.42 8.45
CA PHE A 67 -12.88 -8.79 7.27
C PHE A 67 -13.57 -10.15 7.39
N ARG A 68 -13.12 -11.02 8.31
CA ARG A 68 -13.62 -12.39 8.50
C ARG A 68 -15.15 -12.50 8.63
N PRO A 69 -15.87 -11.61 9.34
CA PRO A 69 -17.33 -11.72 9.46
C PRO A 69 -18.08 -11.64 8.13
N ALA A 70 -17.46 -11.03 7.10
CA ALA A 70 -18.05 -10.92 5.77
C ALA A 70 -17.66 -12.08 4.83
N LEU A 71 -16.81 -13.01 5.28
CA LEU A 71 -16.39 -14.17 4.50
C LEU A 71 -17.16 -15.42 4.95
N ALA A 72 -18.01 -15.93 4.07
CA ALA A 72 -18.72 -17.21 4.26
C ALA A 72 -17.82 -18.41 3.88
N ILE A 73 -16.67 -18.55 4.56
CA ILE A 73 -15.69 -19.62 4.29
C ILE A 73 -15.34 -20.43 5.55
N SER A 74 -14.83 -21.65 5.36
CA SER A 74 -14.41 -22.50 6.47
C SER A 74 -13.17 -21.95 7.19
N ASN A 75 -12.93 -22.40 8.42
CA ASN A 75 -11.73 -22.03 9.18
C ASN A 75 -10.43 -22.46 8.48
N ARG A 76 -10.46 -23.57 7.74
CA ARG A 76 -9.32 -24.07 6.98
C ARG A 76 -9.02 -23.17 5.78
N ASP A 77 -10.04 -22.81 5.02
CA ASP A 77 -9.89 -21.92 3.86
C ASP A 77 -9.42 -20.52 4.31
N TYR A 78 -9.88 -20.07 5.48
CA TYR A 78 -9.42 -18.82 6.08
C TYR A 78 -7.92 -18.86 6.42
N SER A 79 -7.42 -19.95 7.04
CA SER A 79 -5.98 -20.06 7.35
C SER A 79 -5.12 -20.12 6.09
N ASP A 80 -5.60 -20.79 5.03
CA ASP A 80 -4.90 -20.86 3.76
C ASP A 80 -4.85 -19.49 3.08
N LEU A 81 -5.92 -18.71 3.17
CA LEU A 81 -6.00 -17.34 2.68
C LEU A 81 -5.06 -16.39 3.44
N GLU A 82 -5.03 -16.49 4.77
CA GLU A 82 -4.10 -15.71 5.61
C GLU A 82 -2.63 -16.03 5.29
N HIS A 83 -2.32 -17.31 5.08
CA HIS A 83 -0.99 -17.74 4.65
C HIS A 83 -0.63 -17.10 3.31
N GLN A 84 -1.47 -17.29 2.29
CA GLN A 84 -1.25 -16.74 0.94
C GLN A 84 -1.14 -15.20 0.93
N LEU A 85 -1.86 -14.50 1.82
CA LEU A 85 -1.78 -13.03 1.95
C LEU A 85 -0.43 -12.54 2.50
N THR A 86 0.29 -13.38 3.25
CA THR A 86 1.56 -13.00 3.90
C THR A 86 2.79 -13.71 3.35
N THR A 87 2.59 -14.66 2.43
CA THR A 87 3.66 -15.37 1.72
C THR A 87 3.63 -15.08 0.23
N MET A 88 4.80 -14.90 -0.37
CA MET A 88 4.95 -14.69 -1.80
C MET A 88 5.26 -16.00 -2.53
N PRO A 89 4.75 -16.22 -3.76
CA PRO A 89 5.04 -17.42 -4.51
C PRO A 89 6.49 -17.39 -5.04
N ARG A 90 7.15 -18.55 -4.98
CA ARG A 90 8.57 -18.72 -5.28
C ARG A 90 8.98 -18.21 -6.66
N ARG A 91 8.17 -18.48 -7.70
CA ARG A 91 8.47 -18.08 -9.09
C ARG A 91 8.55 -16.57 -9.24
N GLY A 92 7.65 -15.84 -8.57
CA GLY A 92 7.67 -14.38 -8.59
C GLY A 92 8.93 -13.83 -7.94
N ILE A 93 9.32 -14.37 -6.78
CA ILE A 93 10.58 -13.99 -6.12
C ILE A 93 11.78 -14.21 -7.04
N GLN A 94 11.87 -15.36 -7.72
CA GLN A 94 12.99 -15.66 -8.62
C GLN A 94 13.10 -14.65 -9.79
N ILE A 95 11.96 -14.31 -10.42
CA ILE A 95 11.92 -13.31 -11.48
C ILE A 95 12.33 -11.94 -10.94
N THR A 96 11.80 -11.56 -9.77
CA THR A 96 12.15 -10.29 -9.12
C THR A 96 13.63 -10.20 -8.80
N LEU A 97 14.23 -11.27 -8.27
CA LEU A 97 15.68 -11.30 -8.01
C LEU A 97 16.47 -11.10 -9.31
N LEU A 98 16.10 -11.80 -10.39
CA LEU A 98 16.76 -11.64 -11.70
C LEU A 98 16.66 -10.19 -12.22
N LEU A 99 15.49 -9.57 -12.12
CA LEU A 99 15.30 -8.16 -12.50
C LEU A 99 16.11 -7.21 -11.61
N SER A 100 16.17 -7.46 -10.30
CA SER A 100 17.01 -6.70 -9.37
C SER A 100 18.49 -6.82 -9.69
N PHE A 101 18.98 -7.99 -10.14
CA PHE A 101 20.36 -8.16 -10.60
C PHE A 101 20.66 -7.30 -11.84
N GLY A 102 19.74 -7.28 -12.81
CA GLY A 102 19.88 -6.38 -13.96
C GLY A 102 19.89 -4.90 -13.55
N LEU A 103 19.02 -4.52 -12.62
CA LEU A 103 18.92 -3.15 -12.14
C LEU A 103 20.15 -2.69 -11.36
N VAL A 104 20.75 -3.55 -10.53
CA VAL A 104 22.00 -3.22 -9.84
C VAL A 104 23.16 -3.12 -10.83
N ALA A 105 23.22 -3.96 -11.87
CA ALA A 105 24.24 -3.82 -12.91
C ALA A 105 24.16 -2.45 -13.61
N VAL A 106 22.95 -2.00 -13.93
CA VAL A 106 22.72 -0.64 -14.47
C VAL A 106 23.14 0.43 -13.45
N TYR A 107 22.79 0.26 -12.17
CA TYR A 107 23.19 1.19 -11.11
C TYR A 107 24.72 1.33 -11.02
N LEU A 108 25.43 0.21 -10.92
CA LEU A 108 26.90 0.18 -10.79
C LEU A 108 27.57 0.79 -12.03
N ALA A 109 27.09 0.47 -13.23
CA ALA A 109 27.62 1.01 -14.49
C ALA A 109 27.45 2.53 -14.62
N ASN A 110 26.45 3.11 -13.95
CA ASN A 110 26.13 4.54 -13.98
C ASN A 110 26.55 5.28 -12.70
N THR A 111 27.43 4.69 -11.89
CA THR A 111 27.94 5.32 -10.66
C THR A 111 29.44 5.53 -10.75
N PRO A 112 29.92 6.72 -11.16
CA PRO A 112 31.34 7.00 -11.38
C PRO A 112 32.23 6.72 -10.15
N TYR A 113 31.71 7.00 -8.95
CA TYR A 113 32.38 6.70 -7.68
C TYR A 113 32.81 5.23 -7.56
N ILE A 114 31.98 4.30 -8.02
CA ILE A 114 32.28 2.86 -7.91
C ILE A 114 33.43 2.46 -8.81
N LEU A 115 33.57 3.08 -9.99
CA LEU A 115 34.70 2.84 -10.88
C LEU A 115 36.03 3.26 -10.25
N ILE A 116 36.04 4.40 -9.56
CA ILE A 116 37.21 4.89 -8.82
C ILE A 116 37.54 3.92 -7.66
N LEU A 117 36.51 3.49 -6.92
CA LEU A 117 36.67 2.55 -5.81
C LEU A 117 37.25 1.20 -6.26
N ILE A 118 36.84 0.70 -7.43
CA ILE A 118 37.38 -0.53 -8.02
C ILE A 118 38.89 -0.40 -8.27
N GLN A 119 39.35 0.76 -8.77
CA GLN A 119 40.76 1.00 -9.05
C GLN A 119 41.61 1.15 -7.78
N GLN A 120 41.09 1.85 -6.77
CA GLN A 120 41.83 2.19 -5.56
C GLN A 120 41.77 1.11 -4.47
N SER A 121 40.65 0.40 -4.37
CA SER A 121 40.36 -0.55 -3.29
C SER A 121 39.41 -1.65 -3.77
N PRO A 122 39.87 -2.59 -4.62
CA PRO A 122 39.01 -3.58 -5.27
C PRO A 122 38.28 -4.50 -4.27
N LEU A 123 38.90 -4.79 -3.12
CA LEU A 123 38.24 -5.58 -2.06
C LEU A 123 37.04 -4.85 -1.47
N ILE A 124 37.17 -3.55 -1.19
CA ILE A 124 36.08 -2.73 -0.65
C ILE A 124 34.98 -2.55 -1.69
N ALA A 125 35.36 -2.35 -2.96
CA ALA A 125 34.40 -2.31 -4.07
C ALA A 125 33.60 -3.61 -4.21
N MET A 126 34.24 -4.77 -4.04
CA MET A 126 33.55 -6.06 -4.08
C MET A 126 32.56 -6.21 -2.91
N ILE A 127 32.93 -5.77 -1.71
CA ILE A 127 32.06 -5.80 -0.52
C ILE A 127 30.86 -4.87 -0.71
N GLU A 128 31.08 -3.61 -1.10
CA GLU A 128 30.00 -2.65 -1.37
C GLU A 128 29.11 -3.16 -2.51
N GLY A 129 29.68 -3.68 -3.61
CA GLY A 129 28.95 -4.25 -4.74
C GLY A 129 28.05 -5.43 -4.36
N ALA A 130 28.55 -6.34 -3.53
CA ALA A 130 27.76 -7.46 -2.99
C ALA A 130 26.60 -6.94 -2.13
N PHE A 131 26.84 -5.89 -1.32
CA PHE A 131 25.80 -5.31 -0.50
C PHE A 131 24.75 -4.52 -1.31
N TYR A 132 25.15 -3.75 -2.33
CA TYR A 132 24.20 -3.10 -3.23
C TYR A 132 23.34 -4.13 -3.93
N THR A 133 23.92 -5.24 -4.36
CA THR A 133 23.16 -6.36 -4.94
C THR A 133 22.10 -6.88 -3.97
N PHE A 134 22.48 -7.09 -2.71
CA PHE A 134 21.55 -7.48 -1.65
C PHE A 134 20.46 -6.42 -1.39
N ALA A 135 20.82 -5.13 -1.37
CA ALA A 135 19.90 -4.02 -1.18
C ALA A 135 18.85 -3.92 -2.30
N PHE A 136 19.29 -3.96 -3.57
CA PHE A 136 18.41 -3.94 -4.74
C PHE A 136 17.55 -5.21 -4.82
N ALA A 137 18.09 -6.37 -4.44
CA ALA A 137 17.32 -7.61 -4.34
C ALA A 137 16.18 -7.49 -3.32
N LEU A 138 16.46 -7.03 -2.09
CA LEU A 138 15.43 -6.88 -1.06
C LEU A 138 14.41 -5.80 -1.39
N MET A 139 14.84 -4.68 -1.98
CA MET A 139 13.93 -3.62 -2.40
C MET A 139 13.01 -4.10 -3.54
N GLY A 140 13.54 -4.85 -4.51
CA GLY A 140 12.75 -5.50 -5.54
C GLY A 140 11.73 -6.48 -4.95
N VAL A 141 12.17 -7.34 -4.01
CA VAL A 141 11.29 -8.27 -3.29
C VAL A 141 10.20 -7.52 -2.52
N TYR A 142 10.48 -6.37 -1.93
CA TYR A 142 9.48 -5.52 -1.27
C TYR A 142 8.45 -4.94 -2.26
N PHE A 143 8.86 -4.51 -3.45
CA PHE A 143 7.93 -4.08 -4.50
C PHE A 143 7.06 -5.24 -4.99
N TYR A 144 7.65 -6.42 -5.16
CA TYR A 144 6.90 -7.61 -5.50
C TYR A 144 5.91 -8.03 -4.39
N HIS A 145 6.35 -7.98 -3.13
CA HIS A 145 5.50 -8.20 -1.96
C HIS A 145 4.28 -7.29 -1.98
N THR A 146 4.49 -6.00 -2.27
CA THR A 146 3.41 -5.02 -2.38
C THR A 146 2.42 -5.39 -3.49
N LEU A 147 2.90 -5.70 -4.69
CA LEU A 147 2.06 -6.12 -5.81
C LEU A 147 1.25 -7.38 -5.50
N TRP A 148 1.91 -8.40 -4.94
CA TRP A 148 1.28 -9.66 -4.55
C TRP A 148 0.20 -9.44 -3.49
N GLN A 149 0.49 -8.65 -2.46
CA GLN A 149 -0.45 -8.37 -1.39
C GLN A 149 -1.68 -7.61 -1.91
N LEU A 150 -1.51 -6.64 -2.81
CA LEU A 150 -2.62 -5.93 -3.46
C LEU A 150 -3.46 -6.85 -4.33
N TRP A 151 -2.82 -7.73 -5.11
CA TRP A 151 -3.52 -8.74 -5.89
C TRP A 151 -4.36 -9.66 -4.99
N MET A 152 -3.81 -10.10 -3.86
CA MET A 152 -4.52 -10.92 -2.89
C MET A 152 -5.71 -10.19 -2.28
N VAL A 153 -5.56 -8.91 -1.91
CA VAL A 153 -6.69 -8.09 -1.42
C VAL A 153 -7.81 -8.02 -2.46
N ASN A 154 -7.47 -7.81 -3.73
CA ASN A 154 -8.47 -7.79 -4.80
C ASN A 154 -9.18 -9.16 -4.94
N ARG A 155 -8.44 -10.26 -4.83
CA ARG A 155 -9.00 -11.62 -4.81
C ARG A 155 -9.92 -11.85 -3.61
N ILE A 156 -9.54 -11.38 -2.42
CA ILE A 156 -10.35 -11.49 -1.19
C ILE A 156 -11.66 -10.72 -1.34
N HIS A 157 -11.60 -9.49 -1.86
CA HIS A 157 -12.82 -8.73 -2.17
C HIS A 157 -13.68 -9.41 -3.22
N ALA A 158 -13.09 -10.18 -4.13
CA ALA A 158 -13.84 -10.93 -5.13
C ALA A 158 -14.65 -12.10 -4.54
N MET A 159 -14.25 -12.62 -3.37
CA MET A 159 -14.91 -13.72 -2.68
C MET A 159 -16.14 -13.31 -1.86
N LEU A 160 -16.41 -12.00 -1.72
CA LEU A 160 -17.67 -11.52 -1.12
C LEU A 160 -18.86 -11.98 -1.96
N THR A 161 -19.73 -12.78 -1.37
CA THR A 161 -21.02 -13.20 -1.96
C THR A 161 -22.12 -12.21 -1.62
N ASP A 162 -22.21 -11.77 -0.36
CA ASP A 162 -23.18 -10.77 0.11
C ASP A 162 -22.47 -9.57 0.74
N ILE A 163 -22.92 -8.37 0.36
CA ILE A 163 -22.44 -7.11 0.93
C ILE A 163 -23.54 -6.54 1.81
N ASP A 164 -23.28 -6.52 3.11
CA ASP A 164 -24.09 -5.74 4.05
C ASP A 164 -23.61 -4.28 4.01
N LEU A 165 -24.38 -3.40 3.36
CA LEU A 165 -24.08 -1.96 3.29
C LEU A 165 -24.25 -1.24 4.65
N PHE A 166 -24.97 -1.84 5.59
CA PHE A 166 -25.19 -1.29 6.92
C PHE A 166 -24.05 -1.63 7.88
N ASN A 167 -23.41 -2.80 7.71
CA ASN A 167 -22.19 -3.14 8.42
C ASN A 167 -20.92 -2.69 7.66
N ARG A 168 -20.45 -1.48 7.99
CA ARG A 168 -19.35 -0.84 7.27
C ARG A 168 -17.95 -1.32 7.68
N ALA A 169 -17.79 -1.94 8.84
CA ALA A 169 -16.46 -2.27 9.38
C ALA A 169 -15.63 -3.20 8.47
N PRO A 170 -16.20 -4.25 7.86
CA PRO A 170 -15.49 -5.08 6.88
C PRO A 170 -15.13 -4.31 5.60
N LEU A 171 -16.00 -3.41 5.14
CA LEU A 171 -15.78 -2.64 3.89
C LEU A 171 -14.56 -1.71 3.96
N TYR A 172 -14.22 -1.22 5.15
CA TYR A 172 -13.05 -0.36 5.37
C TYR A 172 -11.79 -1.12 5.80
N ALA A 173 -11.86 -2.43 6.08
CA ALA A 173 -10.77 -3.17 6.70
C ALA A 173 -9.45 -3.11 5.91
N PHE A 174 -9.53 -3.22 4.58
CA PHE A 174 -8.36 -3.16 3.69
C PHE A 174 -7.94 -1.74 3.28
N SER A 175 -8.78 -0.71 3.52
CA SER A 175 -8.47 0.70 3.24
C SER A 175 -7.27 1.20 4.05
N ARG A 176 -7.11 0.70 5.29
CA ARG A 176 -5.94 0.97 6.12
C ARG A 176 -4.68 0.28 5.61
N LEU A 177 -4.81 -0.93 5.04
CA LEU A 177 -3.67 -1.64 4.47
C LEU A 177 -3.16 -0.91 3.23
N SER A 178 -4.05 -0.60 2.27
CA SER A 178 -3.70 0.12 1.04
C SER A 178 -3.02 1.47 1.32
N SER A 179 -3.60 2.27 2.22
CA SER A 179 -3.04 3.55 2.63
C SER A 179 -1.63 3.40 3.24
N ARG A 180 -1.44 2.43 4.15
CA ARG A 180 -0.13 2.19 4.79
C ARG A 180 0.91 1.68 3.81
N THR A 181 0.53 0.82 2.88
CA THR A 181 1.41 0.33 1.80
C THR A 181 1.87 1.49 0.91
N GLY A 182 0.95 2.36 0.50
CA GLY A 182 1.27 3.55 -0.29
C GLY A 182 2.18 4.52 0.47
N ILE A 183 1.86 4.81 1.73
CA ILE A 183 2.69 5.67 2.59
C ILE A 183 4.09 5.07 2.79
N SER A 184 4.23 3.75 2.97
CA SER A 184 5.54 3.13 3.14
C SER A 184 6.42 3.24 1.90
N LEU A 185 5.84 3.15 0.70
CA LEU A 185 6.56 3.37 -0.56
C LEU A 185 7.00 4.83 -0.71
N LEU A 186 6.11 5.77 -0.39
CA LEU A 186 6.40 7.20 -0.44
C LEU A 186 7.48 7.60 0.58
N LEU A 187 7.42 7.06 1.80
CA LEU A 187 8.40 7.33 2.85
C LEU A 187 9.79 6.85 2.46
N MET A 188 9.91 5.63 1.92
CA MET A 188 11.18 5.11 1.42
C MET A 188 11.74 5.98 0.29
N ASN A 189 10.87 6.48 -0.58
CA ASN A 189 11.24 7.35 -1.68
C ASN A 189 11.71 8.73 -1.20
N PHE A 190 10.97 9.33 -0.26
CA PHE A 190 11.35 10.59 0.40
C PHE A 190 12.70 10.46 1.10
N PHE A 191 12.93 9.35 1.80
CA PHE A 191 14.22 9.06 2.42
C PHE A 191 15.35 9.05 1.39
N GLY A 192 15.15 8.45 0.22
CA GLY A 192 16.14 8.47 -0.86
C GLY A 192 16.39 9.85 -1.44
N ILE A 193 15.34 10.65 -1.64
CA ILE A 193 15.45 12.04 -2.11
C ILE A 193 16.33 12.88 -1.18
N VAL A 194 16.22 12.67 0.13
CA VAL A 194 16.98 13.44 1.15
C VAL A 194 18.41 12.94 1.32
N THR A 195 18.65 11.64 1.15
CA THR A 195 19.94 11.01 1.52
C THR A 195 20.83 10.64 0.35
N ASP A 196 20.31 10.56 -0.87
CA ASP A 196 21.05 10.15 -2.04
C ASP A 196 20.80 11.09 -3.25
N PRO A 197 21.74 12.00 -3.54
CA PRO A 197 21.66 12.88 -4.71
C PRO A 197 21.60 12.13 -6.04
N ALA A 198 22.10 10.89 -6.11
CA ALA A 198 22.07 10.08 -7.33
C ALA A 198 20.64 9.71 -7.74
N THR A 199 19.63 9.89 -6.86
CA THR A 199 18.21 9.72 -7.22
C THR A 199 17.69 10.71 -8.28
N PHE A 200 18.48 11.74 -8.63
CA PHE A 200 18.17 12.71 -9.67
C PHE A 200 18.93 12.51 -10.98
N SER A 201 20.04 11.75 -10.97
CA SER A 201 20.93 11.60 -12.13
C SER A 201 21.13 10.15 -12.56
N ASN A 202 21.07 9.19 -11.64
CA ASN A 202 21.27 7.78 -11.94
C ASN A 202 19.97 7.15 -12.45
N VAL A 203 20.01 6.65 -13.68
CA VAL A 203 18.86 6.01 -14.36
C VAL A 203 18.24 4.88 -13.54
N ALA A 204 19.02 4.04 -12.87
CA ALA A 204 18.48 2.95 -12.07
C ALA A 204 17.66 3.48 -10.87
N LEU A 205 18.18 4.49 -10.16
CA LEU A 205 17.49 5.08 -9.01
C LEU A 205 16.26 5.90 -9.44
N ILE A 206 16.31 6.57 -10.58
CA ILE A 206 15.14 7.23 -11.18
C ILE A 206 14.05 6.19 -11.46
N ASN A 207 14.39 5.05 -12.06
CA ASN A 207 13.44 3.97 -12.32
C ASN A 207 12.84 3.39 -11.03
N VAL A 208 13.66 3.16 -9.99
CA VAL A 208 13.18 2.74 -8.66
C VAL A 208 12.20 3.76 -8.09
N THR A 209 12.54 5.05 -8.16
CA THR A 209 11.72 6.16 -7.67
C THR A 209 10.37 6.21 -8.36
N VAL A 210 10.36 6.14 -9.70
CA VAL A 210 9.14 6.14 -10.51
C VAL A 210 8.29 4.91 -10.19
N MET A 211 8.92 3.73 -10.12
CA MET A 211 8.22 2.50 -9.77
C MET A 211 7.59 2.58 -8.38
N ALA A 212 8.29 3.13 -7.38
CA ALA A 212 7.75 3.32 -6.04
C ALA A 212 6.55 4.28 -6.03
N PHE A 213 6.60 5.39 -6.78
CA PHE A 213 5.46 6.31 -6.93
C PHE A 213 4.25 5.63 -7.59
N VAL A 214 4.48 4.92 -8.71
CA VAL A 214 3.41 4.21 -9.42
C VAL A 214 2.79 3.16 -8.52
N LEU A 215 3.60 2.36 -7.83
CA LEU A 215 3.10 1.37 -6.87
C LEU A 215 2.38 2.01 -5.69
N ALA A 216 2.83 3.18 -5.21
CA ALA A 216 2.14 3.89 -4.13
C ALA A 216 0.73 4.29 -4.56
N VAL A 217 0.59 4.87 -5.75
CA VAL A 217 -0.70 5.25 -6.32
C VAL A 217 -1.57 4.01 -6.59
N LEU A 218 -1.02 2.97 -7.21
CA LEU A 218 -1.74 1.72 -7.49
C LEU A 218 -2.19 1.02 -6.20
N SER A 219 -1.36 1.05 -5.15
CA SER A 219 -1.70 0.46 -3.85
C SER A 219 -2.91 1.12 -3.24
N PHE A 220 -3.07 2.42 -3.47
CA PHE A 220 -4.20 3.19 -3.00
C PHE A 220 -5.44 2.96 -3.89
N LEU A 221 -5.29 3.01 -5.22
CA LEU A 221 -6.41 3.00 -6.17
C LEU A 221 -7.00 1.62 -6.46
N LEU A 222 -6.17 0.58 -6.65
CA LEU A 222 -6.64 -0.73 -7.13
C LEU A 222 -7.64 -1.40 -6.18
N PRO A 223 -7.40 -1.48 -4.86
CA PRO A 223 -8.33 -2.14 -3.95
C PRO A 223 -9.72 -1.47 -3.94
N LEU A 224 -9.75 -0.15 -4.12
CA LEU A 224 -10.99 0.65 -4.07
C LEU A 224 -11.90 0.41 -5.26
N GLN A 225 -11.32 0.27 -6.46
CA GLN A 225 -12.12 0.08 -7.67
C GLN A 225 -12.93 -1.22 -7.59
N GLY A 226 -12.33 -2.30 -7.07
CA GLY A 226 -12.99 -3.59 -6.90
C GLY A 226 -14.19 -3.51 -5.96
N ILE A 227 -14.00 -2.98 -4.76
CA ILE A 227 -15.05 -2.92 -3.75
C ILE A 227 -16.11 -1.84 -4.06
N SER A 228 -15.73 -0.70 -4.64
CA SER A 228 -16.65 0.37 -4.98
C SER A 228 -17.67 -0.07 -6.04
N ARG A 229 -17.22 -0.81 -7.07
CA ARG A 229 -18.13 -1.40 -8.07
C ARG A 229 -19.18 -2.32 -7.43
N ARG A 230 -18.78 -3.09 -6.43
CA ARG A 230 -19.68 -4.01 -5.71
C ARG A 230 -20.65 -3.26 -4.79
N ILE A 231 -20.18 -2.23 -4.06
CA ILE A 231 -21.05 -1.35 -3.27
C ILE A 231 -22.09 -0.67 -4.17
N ILE A 232 -21.69 -0.18 -5.36
CA ILE A 232 -22.60 0.43 -6.32
C ILE A 232 -23.65 -0.58 -6.81
N ALA A 233 -23.23 -1.80 -7.15
CA ALA A 233 -24.14 -2.85 -7.59
C ALA A 233 -25.17 -3.21 -6.50
N GLU A 234 -24.71 -3.38 -5.25
CA GLU A 234 -25.59 -3.72 -4.14
C GLU A 234 -26.55 -2.58 -3.77
N LYS A 235 -26.05 -1.34 -3.81
CA LYS A 235 -26.88 -0.15 -3.62
C LYS A 235 -27.99 -0.06 -4.68
N ARG A 236 -27.68 -0.36 -5.94
CA ARG A 236 -28.69 -0.43 -7.02
C ARG A 236 -29.71 -1.53 -6.78
N ARG A 237 -29.27 -2.72 -6.35
CA ARG A 237 -30.14 -3.85 -6.02
C ARG A 237 -31.16 -3.48 -4.93
N LEU A 238 -30.69 -2.86 -3.84
CA LEU A 238 -31.55 -2.43 -2.74
C LEU A 238 -32.52 -1.32 -3.16
N LEU A 239 -32.06 -0.31 -3.91
CA LEU A 239 -32.94 0.74 -4.43
C LEU A 239 -34.01 0.19 -5.37
N GLN A 240 -33.66 -0.79 -6.21
CA GLN A 240 -34.63 -1.44 -7.08
C GLN A 240 -35.68 -2.22 -6.28
N ALA A 241 -35.28 -2.97 -5.25
CA ALA A 241 -36.20 -3.68 -4.37
C ALA A 241 -37.13 -2.72 -3.62
N ILE A 242 -36.60 -1.59 -3.11
CA ILE A 242 -37.38 -0.54 -2.46
C ILE A 242 -38.40 0.08 -3.43
N ASN A 243 -37.99 0.39 -4.66
CA ASN A 243 -38.89 0.95 -5.67
C ASN A 243 -39.99 -0.03 -6.10
N GLN A 244 -39.68 -1.33 -6.19
CA GLN A 244 -40.67 -2.37 -6.45
C GLN A 244 -41.70 -2.47 -5.32
N HIS A 245 -41.23 -2.47 -4.06
CA HIS A 245 -42.12 -2.49 -2.90
C HIS A 245 -42.99 -1.23 -2.81
N PHE A 246 -42.41 -0.05 -3.08
CA PHE A 246 -43.14 1.20 -3.16
C PHE A 246 -44.24 1.16 -4.24
N GLY A 247 -43.92 0.68 -5.44
CA GLY A 247 -44.88 0.53 -6.53
C GLY A 247 -46.02 -0.44 -6.20
N ALA A 248 -45.71 -1.55 -5.52
CA ALA A 248 -46.72 -2.51 -5.05
C ALA A 248 -47.68 -1.88 -4.03
N LEU A 249 -47.16 -1.16 -3.02
CA LEU A 249 -47.96 -0.47 -2.02
C LEU A 249 -48.89 0.59 -2.65
N VAL A 250 -48.37 1.37 -3.61
CA VAL A 250 -49.18 2.36 -4.33
C VAL A 250 -50.30 1.69 -5.14
N HIS A 251 -49.99 0.59 -5.84
CA HIS A 251 -50.99 -0.15 -6.61
C HIS A 251 -52.07 -0.77 -5.71
N GLU A 252 -51.70 -1.30 -4.55
CA GLU A 252 -52.63 -1.86 -3.56
C GLU A 252 -53.54 -0.76 -2.98
N MET A 253 -52.99 0.41 -2.66
CA MET A 253 -53.77 1.57 -2.21
C MET A 253 -54.80 2.02 -3.26
N TYR A 254 -54.41 2.13 -4.54
CA TYR A 254 -55.34 2.50 -5.61
C TYR A 254 -56.39 1.43 -5.91
N ALA A 255 -56.07 0.14 -5.74
CA ALA A 255 -57.02 -0.95 -5.92
C ALA A 255 -58.05 -1.05 -4.77
N ALA A 256 -57.69 -0.59 -3.56
CA ALA A 256 -58.56 -0.58 -2.38
C ALA A 256 -59.54 0.62 -2.34
N ASP A 257 -59.33 1.62 -3.20
CA ASP A 257 -60.10 2.88 -3.26
C ASP A 257 -61.58 2.67 -3.68
N ASP A 258 -61.94 1.50 -4.21
CA ASP A 258 -63.33 1.18 -4.59
C ASP A 258 -64.23 0.75 -3.40
N SER A 259 -63.73 0.56 -2.17
CA SER A 259 -64.62 0.17 -1.04
C SER A 259 -64.22 0.51 0.41
N LEU A 260 -62.99 0.95 0.73
CA LEU A 260 -62.50 0.99 2.14
C LEU A 260 -61.69 2.25 2.56
N ALA A 261 -61.73 3.34 1.80
CA ALA A 261 -60.74 4.42 1.84
C ALA A 261 -60.59 5.27 3.14
N THR A 262 -61.43 5.13 4.17
CA THR A 262 -61.45 6.10 5.29
C THR A 262 -60.81 5.66 6.61
N ASN A 263 -60.65 4.36 6.88
CA ASN A 263 -60.13 3.92 8.20
C ASN A 263 -58.61 3.69 8.25
N ASP A 264 -57.96 3.31 7.13
CA ASP A 264 -56.54 2.90 7.12
C ASP A 264 -55.57 3.96 6.54
N ALA A 265 -56.08 5.12 6.14
CA ALA A 265 -55.29 6.23 5.57
C ALA A 265 -54.03 6.63 6.38
N PRO A 266 -54.08 6.79 7.73
CA PRO A 266 -52.89 7.13 8.49
C PRO A 266 -51.83 6.01 8.53
N GLN A 267 -52.26 4.74 8.50
CA GLN A 267 -51.35 3.59 8.50
C GLN A 267 -50.64 3.46 7.14
N ASN A 268 -51.36 3.68 6.05
CA ASN A 268 -50.80 3.70 4.70
C ASN A 268 -49.80 4.85 4.50
N ALA A 269 -50.10 6.03 5.04
CA ALA A 269 -49.17 7.17 5.02
C ALA A 269 -47.87 6.88 5.79
N GLN A 270 -47.95 6.20 6.94
CA GLN A 270 -46.77 5.78 7.71
C GLN A 270 -45.91 4.77 6.94
N LEU A 271 -46.53 3.81 6.24
CA LEU A 271 -45.83 2.84 5.41
C LEU A 271 -45.08 3.54 4.26
N LEU A 272 -45.72 4.44 3.52
CA LEU A 272 -45.06 5.22 2.45
C LEU A 272 -43.90 6.06 2.99
N HIS A 273 -44.08 6.70 4.14
CA HIS A 273 -43.01 7.47 4.80
C HIS A 273 -41.83 6.58 5.21
N SER A 274 -42.09 5.37 5.73
CA SER A 274 -41.05 4.41 6.11
C SER A 274 -40.22 3.94 4.90
N VAL A 275 -40.87 3.71 3.76
CA VAL A 275 -40.21 3.31 2.51
C VAL A 275 -39.38 4.47 1.94
N ALA A 276 -39.91 5.69 1.96
CA ALA A 276 -39.18 6.89 1.56
C ALA A 276 -37.96 7.16 2.44
N THR A 277 -38.09 6.96 3.75
CA THR A 277 -36.99 7.08 4.72
C THR A 277 -35.92 6.03 4.44
N THR A 278 -36.30 4.78 4.23
CA THR A 278 -35.37 3.68 3.91
C THR A 278 -34.62 3.96 2.61
N ARG A 279 -35.32 4.46 1.58
CA ARG A 279 -34.69 4.90 0.33
C ARG A 279 -33.64 5.98 0.56
N SER A 280 -33.99 7.03 1.31
CA SER A 280 -33.07 8.13 1.62
C SER A 280 -31.82 7.64 2.37
N ILE A 281 -31.99 6.71 3.32
CA ILE A 281 -30.88 6.08 4.03
C ILE A 281 -29.96 5.36 3.04
N VAL A 282 -30.49 4.51 2.15
CA VAL A 282 -29.69 3.78 1.15
C VAL A 282 -29.00 4.74 0.17
N GLU A 283 -29.68 5.79 -0.28
CA GLU A 283 -29.13 6.83 -1.15
C GLU A 283 -27.97 7.59 -0.48
N SER A 284 -28.01 7.79 0.84
CA SER A 284 -26.96 8.46 1.60
C SER A 284 -25.68 7.61 1.80
N ILE A 285 -25.73 6.30 1.53
CA ILE A 285 -24.57 5.41 1.74
C ILE A 285 -23.46 5.78 0.74
N PRO A 286 -22.24 6.11 1.20
CA PRO A 286 -21.12 6.46 0.35
C PRO A 286 -20.65 5.26 -0.48
N THR A 287 -20.32 5.49 -1.74
CA THR A 287 -19.85 4.46 -2.68
C THR A 287 -18.33 4.23 -2.63
N LEU A 288 -17.60 5.14 -1.98
CA LEU A 288 -16.16 5.05 -1.79
C LEU A 288 -15.83 4.64 -0.34
N PRO A 289 -15.12 3.52 -0.13
CA PRO A 289 -14.75 3.05 1.20
C PRO A 289 -13.47 3.72 1.70
N TRP A 290 -13.51 5.05 1.82
CA TRP A 290 -12.48 5.82 2.52
C TRP A 290 -12.87 6.17 3.94
N GLU A 291 -11.98 5.87 4.89
CA GLU A 291 -11.93 6.62 6.14
C GLU A 291 -11.29 7.98 5.82
N ARG A 292 -11.86 9.11 6.28
CA ARG A 292 -11.30 10.45 5.97
C ARG A 292 -9.80 10.56 6.32
N GLY A 293 -9.38 9.92 7.41
CA GLY A 293 -7.98 9.91 7.85
C GLY A 293 -7.01 9.19 6.90
N THR A 294 -7.45 8.14 6.20
CA THR A 294 -6.56 7.38 5.30
C THR A 294 -6.22 8.14 4.03
N LEU A 295 -7.20 8.91 3.50
CA LEU A 295 -6.99 9.75 2.33
C LEU A 295 -6.09 10.94 2.63
N ILE A 296 -6.34 11.64 3.74
CA ILE A 296 -5.53 12.79 4.14
C ILE A 296 -4.08 12.36 4.40
N GLY A 297 -3.87 11.25 5.13
CA GLY A 297 -2.54 10.72 5.39
C GLY A 297 -1.77 10.36 4.12
N PHE A 298 -2.42 9.71 3.16
CA PHE A 298 -1.80 9.38 1.87
C PHE A 298 -1.52 10.64 1.04
N ALA A 299 -2.47 11.56 0.94
CA ALA A 299 -2.31 12.81 0.19
C ALA A 299 -1.17 13.67 0.75
N LEU A 300 -1.05 13.79 2.07
CA LEU A 300 0.05 14.49 2.72
C LEU A 300 1.40 13.81 2.43
N ALA A 301 1.49 12.49 2.55
CA ALA A 301 2.71 11.76 2.23
C ALA A 301 3.12 11.94 0.76
N PHE A 302 2.14 11.92 -0.15
CA PHE A 302 2.35 12.10 -1.58
C PHE A 302 2.84 13.52 -1.88
N LEU A 303 2.15 14.54 -1.37
CA LEU A 303 2.52 15.94 -1.53
C LEU A 303 3.90 16.21 -0.95
N LEU A 304 4.19 15.72 0.26
CA LEU A 304 5.50 15.89 0.89
C LEU A 304 6.63 15.30 0.02
N THR A 305 6.44 14.07 -0.46
CA THR A 305 7.45 13.39 -1.28
C THR A 305 7.64 14.08 -2.63
N PHE A 306 6.54 14.44 -3.28
CA PHE A 306 6.56 15.08 -4.59
C PHE A 306 7.13 16.50 -4.53
N MET A 307 6.63 17.34 -3.61
CA MET A 307 7.14 18.70 -3.41
C MET A 307 8.58 18.69 -2.94
N GLY A 308 8.97 17.76 -2.06
CA GLY A 308 10.37 17.59 -1.65
C GLY A 308 11.29 17.32 -2.84
N ARG A 309 10.87 16.44 -3.75
CA ARG A 309 11.60 16.16 -4.99
C ARG A 309 11.72 17.40 -5.90
N VAL A 310 10.60 18.11 -6.13
CA VAL A 310 10.59 19.31 -6.97
C VAL A 310 11.47 20.41 -6.36
N LEU A 311 11.36 20.66 -5.07
CA LEU A 311 12.15 21.67 -4.37
C LEU A 311 13.65 21.40 -4.50
N ILE A 312 14.10 20.16 -4.24
CA ILE A 312 15.51 19.79 -4.37
C ILE A 312 15.99 19.91 -5.81
N ALA A 313 15.17 19.51 -6.80
CA ALA A 313 15.50 19.67 -8.21
C ALA A 313 15.65 21.14 -8.62
N VAL A 314 14.74 22.02 -8.16
CA VAL A 314 14.81 23.47 -8.42
C VAL A 314 16.06 24.07 -7.78
N ILE A 315 16.33 23.76 -6.51
CA ILE A 315 17.54 24.20 -5.82
C ILE A 315 18.78 23.76 -6.61
N ALA A 316 18.86 22.49 -7.02
CA ALA A 316 19.99 21.99 -7.81
C ALA A 316 20.15 22.75 -9.14
N SER A 317 19.06 23.10 -9.82
CA SER A 317 19.10 23.86 -11.08
C SER A 317 19.54 25.32 -10.93
N LEU A 318 19.46 25.90 -9.73
CA LEU A 318 19.91 27.28 -9.48
C LEU A 318 21.43 27.38 -9.28
N PHE A 319 22.12 26.26 -9.06
CA PHE A 319 23.57 26.19 -8.84
C PHE A 319 24.35 25.61 -10.02
N ILE A 320 23.68 25.35 -11.15
CA ILE A 320 24.26 24.90 -12.43
C ILE A 320 24.13 26.03 -13.45
#